data_AF-A0A524J6G9-F1
#
_entry.id   AF-A0A524J6G9-F1
#
_cell.length_a   1.000
_cell.length_b   1.000
_cell.length_c   1.000
_cell.angle_alpha   90.00
_cell.angle_beta   90.00
_cell.angle_gamma   90.00
#
_symmetry.space_group_name_H-M   'P 1'
#
loop_
_entity.id
_entity.type
_entity.pdbx_description
1 polymer ?
#
loop_
_entity_poly.entity_id
_entity_poly.type
_entity_poly.pdbx_seq_one_letter_code
_entity_poly.pdbx_strand_id
1 'polypeptide(L)'
;MDIQQRINAFWEGEQPDQIPYTIYFWEWRNVQDDPAWQKMYHDGLGVTFHLTPFRPVTRDLEVIETHSVERGMDIRRLTQRTPVGDITAEWENGWHRKYWLETPGDYAVMRYIIEHTEVVADIQHYQAEC
;
A
#
# COMPACT_ATOMS: atom_id res chain seq x y z
N MET A 1 -8.31 -7.68 -29.45
CA MET A 1 -7.36 -8.16 -28.44
C MET A 1 -7.98 -7.96 -27.06
N ASP A 2 -7.72 -8.84 -26.09
CA ASP A 2 -8.04 -8.53 -24.70
C ASP A 2 -7.00 -7.53 -24.11
N ILE A 3 -7.22 -7.08 -22.88
CA ILE A 3 -6.34 -6.10 -22.26
C ILE A 3 -4.91 -6.63 -22.07
N GLN A 4 -4.72 -7.91 -21.76
CA GLN A 4 -3.39 -8.49 -21.58
C GLN A 4 -2.64 -8.52 -22.91
N GLN A 5 -3.29 -8.94 -23.98
CA GLN A 5 -2.74 -8.92 -25.34
C GLN A 5 -2.35 -7.51 -25.77
N ARG A 6 -3.17 -6.48 -25.47
CA ARG A 6 -2.86 -5.08 -25.78
C ARG A 6 -1.65 -4.55 -25.01
N ILE A 7 -1.54 -4.90 -23.73
CA ILE A 7 -0.40 -4.54 -22.89
C ILE A 7 0.88 -5.19 -23.44
N ASN A 8 0.84 -6.48 -23.77
CA ASN A 8 2.00 -7.19 -24.30
C ASN A 8 2.43 -6.63 -25.66
N ALA A 9 1.49 -6.43 -26.60
CA ALA A 9 1.78 -5.83 -27.90
C ALA A 9 2.45 -4.46 -27.76
N PHE A 10 1.94 -3.60 -26.87
CA PHE A 10 2.56 -2.30 -26.59
C PHE A 10 4.01 -2.44 -26.08
N TRP A 11 4.27 -3.35 -25.13
CA TRP A 11 5.62 -3.55 -24.56
C TRP A 11 6.60 -4.20 -25.54
N GLU A 12 6.11 -5.02 -26.46
CA GLU A 12 6.89 -5.64 -27.53
C GLU A 12 7.19 -4.68 -28.69
N GLY A 13 6.62 -3.46 -28.66
CA GLY A 13 6.77 -2.46 -29.71
C GLY A 13 5.85 -2.67 -30.91
N GLU A 14 4.88 -3.58 -30.79
CA GLU A 14 3.81 -3.76 -31.75
C GLU A 14 2.72 -2.69 -31.58
N GLN A 15 1.87 -2.53 -32.59
CA GLN A 15 0.73 -1.63 -32.52
C GLN A 15 -0.51 -2.40 -32.04
N PRO A 16 -1.01 -2.18 -30.80
CA PRO A 16 -2.25 -2.79 -30.36
C PRO A 16 -3.47 -2.24 -31.13
N ASP A 17 -4.56 -3.00 -31.17
CA ASP A 17 -5.83 -2.60 -31.79
C ASP A 17 -6.49 -1.38 -31.11
N GLN A 18 -6.13 -1.13 -29.85
CA GLN A 18 -6.52 0.02 -29.04
C GLN A 18 -5.42 0.31 -28.01
N ILE A 19 -5.27 1.58 -27.60
CA ILE A 19 -4.34 1.94 -26.51
C ILE A 19 -4.74 1.17 -25.24
N PRO A 20 -3.84 0.37 -24.64
CA PRO A 20 -4.14 -0.32 -23.39
C PRO A 20 -4.39 0.70 -22.28
N TYR A 21 -5.45 0.51 -21.50
CA TYR A 21 -5.82 1.38 -20.40
C TYR A 21 -6.18 0.56 -19.17
N THR A 22 -5.61 0.94 -18.02
CA THR A 22 -5.79 0.23 -16.76
C THR A 22 -6.05 1.18 -15.62
N ILE A 23 -6.84 0.75 -14.64
CA ILE A 23 -7.04 1.44 -13.36
C ILE A 23 -6.32 0.69 -12.24
N TYR A 24 -5.82 1.41 -11.23
CA TYR A 24 -5.24 0.78 -10.05
C TYR A 24 -6.30 0.04 -9.22
N PHE A 25 -5.99 -1.18 -8.78
CA PHE A 25 -6.86 -1.98 -7.90
C PHE A 25 -7.40 -1.19 -6.70
N TRP A 26 -6.58 -0.31 -6.10
CA TRP A 26 -7.00 0.50 -4.96
C TRP A 26 -8.18 1.42 -5.25
N GLU A 27 -8.23 2.00 -6.46
CA GLU A 27 -9.33 2.87 -6.89
C GLU A 27 -10.58 2.05 -7.24
N TRP A 28 -10.38 0.82 -7.72
CA TRP A 28 -11.45 -0.07 -8.14
C TRP A 28 -12.13 -0.83 -6.99
N ARG A 29 -11.37 -1.34 -6.01
CA ARG A 29 -11.82 -2.37 -5.04
C ARG A 29 -13.06 -1.99 -4.22
N ASN A 30 -13.28 -0.71 -3.97
CA ASN A 30 -14.42 -0.21 -3.18
C ASN A 30 -15.68 0.05 -4.02
N VAL A 31 -15.56 0.00 -5.35
CA VAL A 31 -16.63 0.32 -6.30
C VAL A 31 -16.81 -0.80 -7.34
N GLN A 32 -16.24 -1.97 -7.09
CA GLN A 32 -16.23 -3.09 -8.04
C GLN A 32 -17.63 -3.58 -8.46
N ASP A 33 -18.62 -3.38 -7.60
CA ASP A 33 -20.02 -3.75 -7.83
C ASP A 33 -20.82 -2.68 -8.59
N ASP A 34 -20.22 -1.51 -8.89
CA ASP A 34 -20.89 -0.48 -9.69
C ASP A 34 -21.04 -0.98 -11.14
N PRO A 35 -22.28 -1.06 -11.68
CA PRO A 35 -22.54 -1.58 -13.02
C PRO A 35 -21.88 -0.74 -14.13
N ALA A 36 -21.50 0.51 -13.87
CA ALA A 36 -20.78 1.34 -14.83
C ALA A 36 -19.44 0.72 -15.25
N TRP A 37 -18.77 -0.01 -14.36
CA TRP A 37 -17.50 -0.67 -14.65
C TRP A 37 -17.63 -1.81 -15.66
N GLN A 38 -18.76 -2.53 -15.66
CA GLN A 38 -18.97 -3.69 -16.55
C GLN A 38 -18.84 -3.29 -18.02
N LYS A 39 -19.39 -2.13 -18.39
CA LYS A 39 -19.22 -1.58 -19.73
C LYS A 39 -17.76 -1.25 -20.02
N MET A 40 -17.04 -0.65 -19.07
CA MET A 40 -15.63 -0.29 -19.26
C MET A 40 -14.75 -1.52 -19.45
N TYR A 41 -15.00 -2.61 -18.71
CA TYR A 41 -14.29 -3.89 -18.92
C TYR A 41 -14.59 -4.50 -20.27
N HIS A 42 -15.86 -4.47 -20.69
CA HIS A 42 -16.25 -4.88 -22.04
C HIS A 42 -15.54 -4.06 -23.12
N ASP A 43 -15.35 -2.76 -22.89
CA ASP A 43 -14.62 -1.86 -23.80
C ASP A 43 -13.08 -2.02 -23.69
N GLY A 44 -12.60 -2.87 -22.77
CA GLY A 44 -11.20 -3.26 -22.66
C GLY A 44 -10.39 -2.54 -21.58
N LEU A 45 -11.03 -1.94 -20.57
CA LEU A 45 -10.35 -1.53 -19.34
C LEU A 45 -9.78 -2.75 -18.61
N GLY A 46 -8.54 -2.64 -18.11
CA GLY A 46 -7.97 -3.61 -17.16
C GLY A 46 -7.84 -3.07 -15.75
N VAL A 47 -7.54 -3.95 -14.81
CA VAL A 47 -7.17 -3.60 -13.43
C VAL A 47 -5.72 -3.97 -13.19
N THR A 48 -4.92 -3.00 -12.75
CA THR A 48 -3.52 -3.18 -12.40
C THR A 48 -3.41 -3.37 -10.89
N PHE A 49 -2.86 -4.51 -10.50
CA PHE A 49 -2.62 -4.87 -9.11
C PHE A 49 -1.22 -4.44 -8.67
N HIS A 50 -1.11 -3.99 -7.43
CA HIS A 50 0.19 -3.82 -6.79
C HIS A 50 0.59 -5.16 -6.17
N LEU A 51 1.71 -5.72 -6.62
CA LEU A 51 2.28 -6.94 -6.06
C LEU A 51 3.59 -6.60 -5.36
N THR A 52 3.79 -7.14 -4.16
CA THR A 52 5.00 -6.89 -3.37
C THR A 52 5.84 -8.17 -3.30
N PRO A 53 6.85 -8.35 -4.18
CA PRO A 53 7.68 -9.56 -4.23
C PRO A 53 8.77 -9.59 -3.14
N PHE A 54 8.66 -8.72 -2.15
CA PHE A 54 9.59 -8.57 -1.06
C PHE A 54 8.83 -8.18 0.20
N ARG A 55 9.48 -8.33 1.35
CA ARG A 55 8.99 -7.77 2.60
C ARG A 55 10.13 -7.08 3.35
N PRO A 56 9.85 -5.95 4.01
CA PRO A 56 10.79 -5.36 4.95
C PRO A 56 10.85 -6.20 6.23
N VAL A 57 12.06 -6.38 6.76
CA VAL A 57 12.32 -7.00 8.06
C VAL A 57 13.16 -6.03 8.87
N THR A 58 12.53 -5.36 9.83
CA THR A 58 13.22 -4.44 10.73
C THR A 58 13.64 -5.14 12.01
N ARG A 59 14.93 -5.09 12.34
CA ARG A 59 15.45 -5.60 13.61
C ARG A 59 15.19 -4.60 14.74
N ASP A 60 14.95 -5.12 15.94
CA ASP A 60 14.77 -4.34 17.18
C ASP A 60 13.67 -3.25 17.08
N LEU A 61 12.63 -3.52 16.28
CA LEU A 61 11.44 -2.68 16.15
C LEU A 61 10.26 -3.38 16.81
N GLU A 62 9.71 -2.75 17.85
CA GLU A 62 8.44 -3.15 18.45
C GLU A 62 7.34 -2.23 17.91
N VAL A 63 6.28 -2.81 17.34
CA VAL A 63 5.10 -2.07 16.87
C VAL A 63 3.93 -2.35 17.80
N ILE A 64 3.42 -1.30 18.44
CA ILE A 64 2.33 -1.39 19.41
C ILE A 64 1.14 -0.61 18.86
N GLU A 65 0.03 -1.31 18.61
CA GLU A 65 -1.22 -0.68 18.22
C GLU A 65 -2.22 -0.74 19.37
N THR A 66 -2.83 0.41 19.68
CA THR A 66 -3.88 0.51 20.68
C THR A 66 -5.10 1.21 20.10
N HIS A 67 -6.27 0.73 20.47
CA HIS A 67 -7.56 1.31 20.13
C HIS A 67 -8.27 1.73 21.43
N SER A 68 -8.77 2.95 21.47
CA SER A 68 -9.54 3.48 22.60
C SER A 68 -10.68 4.36 22.12
N VAL A 69 -11.71 4.50 22.97
CA VAL A 69 -12.78 5.48 22.74
C VAL A 69 -12.60 6.63 23.72
N GLU A 70 -12.29 7.82 23.20
CA GLU A 70 -12.10 9.04 23.99
C GLU A 70 -13.16 10.06 23.61
N ARG A 71 -14.04 10.43 24.56
CA ARG A 71 -15.13 11.40 24.33
C ARG A 71 -16.05 11.03 23.16
N GLY A 72 -16.26 9.73 22.92
CA GLY A 72 -17.08 9.22 21.83
C GLY A 72 -16.37 9.14 20.47
N MET A 73 -15.08 9.44 20.42
CA MET A 73 -14.27 9.34 19.21
C MET A 73 -13.42 8.08 19.26
N ASP A 74 -13.33 7.36 18.15
CA ASP A 74 -12.44 6.22 17.98
C ASP A 74 -11.01 6.73 17.79
N ILE A 75 -10.12 6.37 18.71
CA ILE A 75 -8.71 6.74 18.70
C ILE A 75 -7.89 5.49 18.42
N ARG A 76 -7.23 5.48 17.27
CA ARG A 76 -6.17 4.52 16.96
C ARG A 76 -4.83 5.17 17.22
N ARG A 77 -3.99 4.56 18.05
CA ARG A 77 -2.60 4.98 18.27
C ARG A 77 -1.67 3.85 17.88
N LEU A 78 -0.69 4.16 17.04
CA LEU A 78 0.37 3.23 16.64
C LEU A 78 1.70 3.80 17.08
N THR A 79 2.42 3.06 17.91
CA THR A 79 3.74 3.42 18.42
C THR A 79 4.79 2.45 17.88
N GLN A 80 5.89 3.00 17.38
CA GLN A 80 7.07 2.26 16.94
C GLN A 80 8.20 2.54 17.92
N ARG A 81 8.64 1.52 18.64
CA ARG A 81 9.71 1.60 19.64
C ARG A 81 11.00 1.01 19.09
N THR A 82 12.09 1.74 19.29
CA THR A 82 13.44 1.35 18.87
C THR A 82 14.45 1.63 20.01
N PRO A 83 15.68 1.11 19.94
CA PRO A 83 16.72 1.44 20.92
C PRO A 83 17.09 2.93 21.00
N VAL A 84 16.81 3.71 19.95
CA VAL A 84 17.12 5.14 19.89
C VAL A 84 15.93 6.05 20.22
N GLY A 85 14.76 5.47 20.50
CA GLY A 85 13.55 6.19 20.88
C GLY A 85 12.27 5.63 20.28
N ASP A 86 11.16 6.31 20.58
CA ASP A 86 9.82 5.92 20.17
C ASP A 86 9.21 7.01 19.28
N ILE A 87 8.51 6.62 18.21
CA ILE A 87 7.65 7.52 17.42
C ILE A 87 6.22 7.01 17.45
N THR A 88 5.25 7.93 17.34
CA THR A 88 3.83 7.59 17.46
C THR A 88 3.02 8.36 16.42
N ALA A 89 2.08 7.68 15.79
CA ALA A 89 1.02 8.29 15.00
C ALA A 89 -0.34 8.01 15.64
N GLU A 90 -1.26 8.96 15.48
CA GLU A 90 -2.63 8.84 15.99
C GLU A 90 -3.64 9.17 14.90
N TRP A 91 -4.72 8.42 14.90
CA TRP A 91 -5.89 8.65 14.07
C TRP A 91 -7.11 8.82 14.96
N GLU A 92 -7.96 9.77 14.61
CA GLU A 92 -9.25 10.04 15.22
C GLU A 92 -10.34 9.81 14.18
N ASN A 93 -11.22 8.83 14.40
CA ASN A 93 -12.25 8.43 13.45
C ASN A 93 -11.70 8.21 12.01
N GLY A 94 -10.51 7.60 11.93
CA GLY A 94 -9.81 7.33 10.67
C GLY A 94 -8.99 8.50 10.10
N TRP A 95 -9.10 9.71 10.64
CA TRP A 95 -8.32 10.88 10.19
C TRP A 95 -7.06 11.06 11.01
N HIS A 96 -5.95 11.42 10.36
CA HIS A 96 -4.70 11.70 11.07
C HIS A 96 -4.87 12.87 12.04
N ARG A 97 -4.69 12.59 13.34
CA ARG A 97 -4.61 13.58 14.41
C ARG A 97 -3.15 13.92 14.74
N LYS A 98 -2.26 12.92 14.70
CA LYS A 98 -0.81 13.07 14.87
C LYS A 98 -0.09 12.26 13.79
N TYR A 99 0.96 12.87 13.22
CA TYR A 99 1.86 12.23 12.25
C TYR A 99 3.12 11.71 12.94
N TRP A 100 3.86 10.84 12.24
CA TRP A 100 5.05 10.17 12.76
C TRP A 100 6.22 11.11 13.10
N LEU A 101 6.39 12.19 12.33
CA LEU A 101 7.56 13.06 12.37
C LEU A 101 7.14 14.48 12.71
N GLU A 102 7.28 14.88 13.97
CA GLU A 102 6.94 16.21 14.48
C GLU A 102 8.17 16.96 15.02
N THR A 103 9.21 16.22 15.37
CA THR A 103 10.44 16.73 15.98
C THR A 103 11.69 16.21 15.27
N PRO A 104 12.84 16.89 15.39
CA PRO A 104 14.11 16.36 14.91
C PRO A 104 14.49 14.99 15.49
N GLY A 105 14.04 14.67 16.71
CA GLY A 105 14.27 13.37 17.33
C GLY A 105 13.58 12.22 16.60
N ASP A 106 12.39 12.47 16.06
CA ASP A 106 11.61 11.46 15.34
C ASP A 106 12.34 11.00 14.07
N TYR A 107 13.11 11.89 13.43
CA TYR A 107 13.95 11.53 12.28
C TYR A 107 15.10 10.60 12.66
N ALA A 108 15.62 10.66 13.89
CA ALA A 108 16.64 9.72 14.35
C ALA A 108 16.05 8.31 14.50
N VAL A 109 14.83 8.19 15.03
CA VAL A 109 14.09 6.92 15.13
C VAL A 109 13.76 6.37 13.74
N MET A 110 13.21 7.20 12.84
CA MET A 110 12.88 6.77 11.48
C MET A 110 14.12 6.37 10.68
N ARG A 111 15.24 7.09 10.85
CA ARG A 111 16.53 6.71 10.27
C ARG A 111 16.98 5.35 10.78
N TYR A 112 16.92 5.12 12.09
CA TYR A 112 17.24 3.82 12.67
C TYR A 112 16.41 2.71 12.03
N ILE A 113 15.08 2.90 11.93
CA ILE A 113 14.19 1.92 11.30
C ILE A 113 14.65 1.60 9.89
N ILE A 114 14.95 2.62 9.06
CA ILE A 114 15.40 2.42 7.69
C ILE A 114 16.75 1.68 7.64
N GLU A 115 17.73 2.12 8.42
CA GLU A 115 19.08 1.54 8.45
C GLU A 115 19.12 0.10 8.99
N HIS A 116 18.11 -0.28 9.79
CA HIS A 116 17.99 -1.62 10.39
C HIS A 116 16.88 -2.46 9.73
N THR A 117 16.37 -2.01 8.58
CA THR A 117 15.42 -2.77 7.76
C THR A 117 16.14 -3.45 6.61
N GLU A 118 16.01 -4.77 6.55
CA GLU A 118 16.45 -5.57 5.41
C GLU A 118 15.26 -5.85 4.49
N VAL A 119 15.46 -5.68 3.20
CA VAL A 119 14.47 -6.06 2.19
C VAL A 119 14.76 -7.50 1.78
N VAL A 120 13.89 -8.42 2.17
CA VAL A 120 14.03 -9.84 1.83
C VAL A 120 13.04 -10.23 0.76
N ALA A 121 13.43 -11.13 -0.14
CA ALA A 121 12.52 -11.65 -1.16
C ALA A 121 11.35 -12.39 -0.51
N ASP A 122 10.14 -12.17 -1.02
CA ASP A 122 8.91 -12.84 -0.61
C ASP A 122 8.21 -13.45 -1.82
N ILE A 123 8.94 -14.33 -2.50
CA ILE A 123 8.50 -14.95 -3.75
C ILE A 123 7.30 -15.87 -3.51
N GLN A 124 7.20 -16.48 -2.33
CA GLN A 124 6.07 -17.35 -1.98
C GLN A 124 4.77 -16.56 -1.90
N HIS A 125 4.77 -15.40 -1.23
CA HIS A 125 3.61 -14.52 -1.18
C HIS A 125 3.25 -14.00 -2.58
N TYR A 126 4.25 -13.54 -3.34
CA TYR A 126 4.05 -13.12 -4.73
C TYR A 126 3.38 -14.18 -5.61
N GLN A 127 3.84 -15.43 -5.53
CA GLN A 127 3.30 -16.54 -6.30
C GLN A 127 1.88 -16.94 -5.88
N ALA A 128 1.48 -16.68 -4.64
CA ALA A 128 0.13 -16.97 -4.16
C ALA A 128 -0.92 -15.93 -4.62
N GLU A 129 -0.48 -14.74 -5.02
CA GLU A 129 -1.35 -13.65 -5.49
C GLU A 129 -1.41 -13.54 -7.03
N CYS A 130 -0.62 -14.34 -7.76
CA CYS A 130 -0.59 -14.41 -9.23
C CYS A 130 -1.37 -15.62 -9.75
#